data_AF-A0A0M9ECG3-F1
#
_entry.id   AF-A0A0M9ECG3-F1
#
_cell.length_a   1.000
_cell.length_b   1.000
_cell.length_c   1.000
_cell.angle_alpha   90.00
_cell.angle_beta   90.00
_cell.angle_gamma   90.00
#
_symmetry.space_group_name_H-M   'P 1'
#
loop_
_entity.id
_entity.type
_entity.pdbx_description
1 polymer ?
#
loop_
_entity_poly.entity_id
_entity_poly.type
_entity_poly.pdbx_seq_one_letter_code
_entity_poly.pdbx_strand_id
1 'polypeptide(L)'
;MSKSQDYRYRLDRGASPSLRNWQELSETDEKIIQSNSVVRMGWGKLIFGHTFKTNEEIIEEICDEDPALRNIAFYLKDPHVLLSIAPDRLFLDPSHSYRLWSHEYRPGVNRPKGINVRRLHNPTDIEQVNAILQARHMVCENPEFVLNSYTDKLRTYLVAESIHDNSIIGTVTGVDHVEAFNDPEKGASLWALAVDPQAQLPAVGRALAQHLVEHYFTKGRAYVDLSVMHVNTEAIQLYEKLGFQRVPVFCVKKKNMINETLYTPPQPEEQLNPYGKIIINEARRRGVYVTILDEKLGHFQLSYGGKKVTCWESLTDMTSAIAMCRCDDKRLTHRILKQKGLNVPDQFEAKQQLSIQSLIEKYKRLVVKPAKGEQGNAVSVDLRTKEDILNAIDTAKNVCNDVIIEHLIEGEDVRIVVVNYEPVAVAVRKPPMITGTGMHRVSELIAKYNRRRKAATCGESHVPVDDETKRCIGLSGYVMDDILENQKKLIVRKTANLHTGGTIHDITDTIHPVIKDAAIVAAKALEIPVVGLDFIVPDIQKIDYAIIEANERPGLANHEPQPTAKRFIDMLFPQSFSENSVNL
;
A
#
# COMPACT_ATOMS: atom_id res chain seq x y z
N MET A 1 25.66 4.78 -43.75
CA MET A 1 25.76 3.33 -43.47
C MET A 1 24.87 2.60 -44.45
N SER A 2 25.39 1.56 -45.11
CA SER A 2 24.69 0.84 -46.18
C SER A 2 23.56 -0.02 -45.62
N LYS A 3 22.41 -0.13 -46.32
CA LYS A 3 21.28 -1.02 -45.96
C LYS A 3 21.72 -2.48 -45.67
N SER A 4 22.85 -2.90 -46.22
CA SER A 4 23.46 -4.22 -45.96
C SER A 4 24.11 -4.37 -44.57
N GLN A 5 24.64 -3.27 -44.00
CA GLN A 5 25.17 -3.26 -42.63
C GLN A 5 24.03 -3.30 -41.60
N ASP A 6 22.95 -2.53 -41.82
CA ASP A 6 21.76 -2.57 -40.95
C ASP A 6 21.10 -3.95 -40.93
N TYR A 7 21.10 -4.67 -42.05
CA TYR A 7 20.53 -6.02 -42.13
C TYR A 7 21.38 -7.07 -41.40
N ARG A 8 22.72 -7.01 -41.52
CA ARG A 8 23.64 -7.86 -40.75
C ARG A 8 23.56 -7.57 -39.25
N TYR A 9 23.51 -6.29 -38.84
CA TYR A 9 23.34 -5.91 -37.43
C TYR A 9 22.02 -6.39 -36.83
N ARG A 10 20.92 -6.45 -37.59
CA ARG A 10 19.64 -7.00 -37.11
C ARG A 10 19.68 -8.52 -36.92
N LEU A 11 20.37 -9.25 -37.80
CA LEU A 11 20.53 -10.71 -37.71
C LEU A 11 21.46 -11.12 -36.56
N ASP A 12 22.57 -10.41 -36.34
CA ASP A 12 23.48 -10.66 -35.21
C ASP A 12 22.81 -10.38 -33.85
N ARG A 13 21.88 -9.42 -33.77
CA ARG A 13 21.17 -9.10 -32.50
C ARG A 13 20.08 -10.10 -32.14
N GLY A 14 19.49 -10.78 -33.12
CA GLY A 14 18.68 -11.99 -32.89
C GLY A 14 19.53 -13.23 -32.55
N ALA A 15 20.87 -13.10 -32.58
CA ALA A 15 21.86 -14.10 -32.18
C ALA A 15 22.50 -13.85 -30.81
N SER A 16 22.02 -12.82 -30.12
CA SER A 16 22.38 -12.43 -28.76
C SER A 16 22.26 -13.58 -27.75
N PRO A 17 23.31 -13.90 -26.97
CA PRO A 17 23.25 -14.89 -25.89
C PRO A 17 22.12 -14.66 -24.89
N SER A 18 21.83 -13.40 -24.57
CA SER A 18 20.74 -13.06 -23.64
C SER A 18 19.34 -13.30 -24.21
N LEU A 19 19.20 -13.50 -25.54
CA LEU A 19 17.92 -13.75 -26.23
C LEU A 19 17.78 -15.18 -26.78
N ARG A 20 18.85 -15.97 -26.79
CA ARG A 20 18.84 -17.38 -27.23
C ARG A 20 19.07 -18.32 -26.05
N ASN A 21 18.02 -18.52 -25.26
CA ASN A 21 18.05 -19.41 -24.10
C ASN A 21 18.21 -20.91 -24.42
N TRP A 22 18.28 -21.30 -25.70
CA TRP A 22 18.46 -22.69 -26.18
C TRP A 22 19.83 -22.93 -26.86
N GLN A 23 20.72 -21.94 -26.91
CA GLN A 23 22.05 -22.09 -27.53
C GLN A 23 23.16 -21.96 -26.49
N GLU A 24 24.22 -22.76 -26.69
CA GLU A 24 25.46 -22.58 -25.93
C GLU A 24 26.14 -21.26 -26.29
N LEU A 25 26.88 -20.73 -25.33
CA LEU A 25 27.70 -19.54 -25.55
C LEU A 25 28.79 -19.89 -26.56
N SER A 26 29.16 -18.92 -27.40
CA SER A 26 30.32 -19.13 -28.27
C SER A 26 31.59 -19.28 -27.40
N GLU A 27 32.58 -20.06 -27.85
CA GLU A 27 33.87 -20.22 -27.13
C GLU A 27 34.56 -18.87 -26.84
N THR A 28 34.29 -17.85 -27.66
CA THR A 28 34.76 -16.49 -27.48
C THR A 28 34.02 -15.76 -26.36
N ASP A 29 32.70 -15.91 -26.26
CA ASP A 29 31.90 -15.26 -25.22
C ASP A 29 32.11 -15.91 -23.86
N GLU A 30 32.25 -17.25 -23.81
CA GLU A 30 32.57 -17.97 -22.56
C GLU A 30 33.89 -17.54 -21.92
N LYS A 31 34.86 -17.09 -22.72
CA LYS A 31 36.15 -16.58 -22.21
C LYS A 31 36.07 -15.15 -21.70
N ILE A 32 35.07 -14.38 -22.14
CA ILE A 32 34.91 -12.96 -21.81
C ILE A 32 33.99 -12.80 -20.59
N ILE A 33 32.90 -13.56 -20.55
CA ILE A 33 31.89 -13.48 -19.50
C ILE A 33 32.44 -14.05 -18.18
N GLN A 34 32.21 -13.34 -17.08
CA GLN A 34 32.50 -13.85 -15.76
C GLN A 34 31.52 -14.97 -15.38
N SER A 35 32.04 -16.15 -15.07
CA SER A 35 31.24 -17.32 -14.68
C SER A 35 30.59 -17.16 -13.31
N ASN A 36 29.44 -17.81 -13.10
CA ASN A 36 28.70 -17.90 -11.83
C ASN A 36 28.40 -16.51 -11.23
N SER A 37 27.94 -15.59 -12.06
CA SER A 37 27.70 -14.21 -11.66
C SER A 37 26.42 -14.08 -10.85
N VAL A 38 26.58 -13.61 -9.62
CA VAL A 38 25.50 -13.31 -8.68
C VAL A 38 25.67 -11.89 -8.17
N VAL A 39 24.62 -11.07 -8.31
CA VAL A 39 24.59 -9.70 -7.79
C VAL A 39 23.67 -9.65 -6.59
N ARG A 40 24.24 -9.47 -5.39
CA ARG A 40 23.45 -9.19 -4.18
C ARG A 40 22.76 -7.84 -4.32
N MET A 41 21.49 -7.77 -3.94
CA MET A 41 20.63 -6.60 -3.95
C MET A 41 20.10 -6.37 -2.52
N GLY A 42 19.50 -5.21 -2.27
CA GLY A 42 18.90 -4.91 -0.97
C GLY A 42 17.75 -5.86 -0.59
N TRP A 43 17.07 -6.42 -1.59
CA TRP A 43 15.89 -7.29 -1.46
C TRP A 43 16.17 -8.78 -1.74
N GLY A 44 17.43 -9.18 -2.02
CA GLY A 44 17.80 -10.57 -2.33
C GLY A 44 18.98 -10.68 -3.29
N LYS A 45 19.02 -11.72 -4.15
CA LYS A 45 20.08 -11.90 -5.15
C LYS A 45 19.51 -11.91 -6.57
N LEU A 46 20.24 -11.31 -7.51
CA LEU A 46 20.01 -11.45 -8.94
C LEU A 46 21.06 -12.42 -9.51
N ILE A 47 20.59 -13.56 -10.01
CA ILE A 47 21.41 -14.68 -10.47
C ILE A 47 21.36 -14.72 -12.00
N PHE A 48 22.49 -14.55 -12.67
CA PHE A 48 22.53 -14.53 -14.13
C PHE A 48 22.78 -15.94 -14.67
N GLY A 49 21.70 -16.68 -14.91
CA GLY A 49 21.71 -18.12 -15.21
C GLY A 49 22.62 -18.53 -16.38
N HIS A 50 22.65 -17.76 -17.46
CA HIS A 50 23.51 -18.04 -18.61
C HIS A 50 25.02 -18.06 -18.30
N THR A 51 25.45 -17.50 -17.16
CA THR A 51 26.84 -17.49 -16.70
C THR A 51 27.24 -18.76 -15.93
N PHE A 52 26.27 -19.62 -15.60
CA PHE A 52 26.49 -20.88 -14.91
C PHE A 52 26.66 -22.03 -15.90
N LYS A 53 27.43 -23.04 -15.50
CA LYS A 53 27.69 -24.23 -16.32
C LYS A 53 26.60 -25.28 -16.18
N THR A 54 26.06 -25.45 -14.97
CA THR A 54 25.09 -26.51 -14.66
C THR A 54 23.82 -25.92 -14.04
N ASN A 55 22.71 -26.64 -14.22
CA ASN A 55 21.43 -26.24 -13.65
C ASN A 55 21.40 -26.44 -12.12
N GLU A 56 22.17 -27.41 -11.61
CA GLU A 56 22.29 -27.71 -10.18
C GLU A 56 22.87 -26.52 -9.39
N GLU A 57 23.94 -25.89 -9.90
CA GLU A 57 24.53 -24.69 -9.30
C GLU A 57 23.52 -23.53 -9.23
N ILE A 58 22.73 -23.35 -10.29
CA ILE A 58 21.66 -22.34 -10.33
C ILE A 58 20.59 -22.65 -9.27
N ILE A 59 20.17 -23.91 -9.13
CA ILE A 59 19.16 -24.33 -8.15
C ILE A 59 19.65 -24.07 -6.71
N GLU A 60 20.91 -24.41 -6.43
CA GLU A 60 21.52 -24.16 -5.13
C GLU A 60 21.52 -22.67 -4.79
N GLU A 61 21.97 -21.82 -5.72
CA GLU A 61 22.02 -20.37 -5.51
C GLU A 61 20.62 -19.73 -5.38
N ILE A 62 19.64 -20.18 -6.16
CA ILE A 62 18.24 -19.71 -5.99
C ILE A 62 17.71 -20.11 -4.61
N CYS A 63 18.04 -21.31 -4.15
CA CYS A 63 17.51 -21.83 -2.91
C CYS A 63 18.23 -21.36 -1.65
N ASP A 64 19.49 -20.89 -1.77
CA ASP A 64 20.24 -20.13 -0.76
C ASP A 64 19.64 -18.72 -0.60
N GLU A 65 18.42 -18.72 -0.08
CA GLU A 65 17.56 -17.56 0.08
C GLU A 65 17.05 -17.53 1.53
N ASP A 66 17.34 -16.42 2.20
CA ASP A 66 16.78 -16.09 3.50
C ASP A 66 15.24 -15.93 3.41
N PRO A 67 14.45 -16.37 4.41
CA PRO A 67 13.00 -16.24 4.40
C PRO A 67 12.45 -14.84 4.15
N ALA A 68 13.21 -13.77 4.43
CA ALA A 68 12.81 -12.38 4.22
C ALA A 68 13.30 -11.79 2.88
N LEU A 69 14.15 -12.50 2.13
CA LEU A 69 14.72 -12.05 0.87
C LEU A 69 14.13 -12.78 -0.33
N ARG A 70 14.34 -12.24 -1.52
CA ARG A 70 13.83 -12.81 -2.78
C ARG A 70 14.93 -12.89 -3.82
N ASN A 71 15.39 -14.11 -4.08
CA ASN A 71 16.32 -14.43 -5.15
C ASN A 71 15.56 -14.56 -6.48
N ILE A 72 16.17 -14.04 -7.54
CA ILE A 72 15.62 -14.08 -8.90
C ILE A 72 16.72 -14.57 -9.84
N ALA A 73 16.47 -15.69 -10.53
CA ALA A 73 17.31 -16.10 -11.63
C ALA A 73 16.79 -15.54 -12.95
N PHE A 74 17.69 -14.95 -13.74
CA PHE A 74 17.40 -14.26 -14.99
C PHE A 74 18.33 -14.75 -16.11
N TYR A 75 17.91 -14.62 -17.37
CA TYR A 75 18.63 -15.18 -18.54
C TYR A 75 18.95 -16.67 -18.39
N LEU A 76 17.99 -17.46 -17.93
CA LEU A 76 18.15 -18.90 -17.76
C LEU A 76 18.20 -19.61 -19.11
N LYS A 77 19.13 -20.56 -19.26
CA LYS A 77 19.11 -21.53 -20.36
C LYS A 77 18.02 -22.58 -20.07
N ASP A 78 17.21 -22.91 -21.07
CA ASP A 78 16.16 -23.92 -21.01
C ASP A 78 15.41 -24.01 -19.66
N PRO A 79 14.64 -22.97 -19.27
CA PRO A 79 14.03 -22.89 -17.94
C PRO A 79 13.09 -24.06 -17.63
N HIS A 80 12.52 -24.70 -18.66
CA HIS A 80 11.70 -25.91 -18.50
C HIS A 80 12.50 -27.11 -17.98
N VAL A 81 13.78 -27.22 -18.33
CA VAL A 81 14.69 -28.26 -17.82
C VAL A 81 15.01 -28.00 -16.36
N LEU A 82 15.37 -26.75 -16.01
CA LEU A 82 15.63 -26.35 -14.62
C LEU A 82 14.45 -26.67 -13.69
N LEU A 83 13.22 -26.39 -14.15
CA LEU A 83 12.00 -26.69 -13.40
C LEU A 83 11.72 -28.20 -13.28
N SER A 84 12.13 -29.01 -14.25
CA SER A 84 11.97 -30.46 -14.18
C SER A 84 12.90 -31.12 -13.16
N ILE A 85 14.05 -30.50 -12.86
CA ILE A 85 15.03 -30.98 -11.88
C ILE A 85 14.56 -30.70 -10.45
N ALA A 86 13.95 -29.53 -10.20
CA ALA A 86 13.49 -29.12 -8.87
C ALA A 86 12.02 -28.62 -8.86
N PRO A 87 11.05 -29.45 -9.28
CA PRO A 87 9.65 -29.03 -9.47
C PRO A 87 8.93 -28.70 -8.15
N ASP A 88 9.36 -29.26 -7.03
CA ASP A 88 8.85 -29.01 -5.69
C ASP A 88 9.40 -27.71 -5.07
N ARG A 89 10.56 -27.25 -5.54
CA ARG A 89 11.27 -26.08 -4.99
C ARG A 89 11.17 -24.82 -5.85
N LEU A 90 11.01 -24.95 -7.16
CA LEU A 90 11.07 -23.82 -8.10
C LEU A 90 9.77 -23.64 -8.90
N PHE A 91 9.56 -22.42 -9.40
CA PHE A 91 8.47 -22.12 -10.34
C PHE A 91 8.90 -21.05 -11.36
N LEU A 92 8.25 -21.04 -12.53
CA LEU A 92 8.43 -19.99 -13.53
C LEU A 92 7.67 -18.75 -13.08
N ASP A 93 8.38 -17.64 -12.92
CA ASP A 93 7.76 -16.37 -12.55
C ASP A 93 6.78 -15.92 -13.64
N PRO A 94 5.51 -15.60 -13.32
CA PRO A 94 4.52 -15.22 -14.32
C PRO A 94 4.70 -13.74 -14.73
N SER A 95 5.88 -13.43 -15.24
CA SER A 95 6.29 -12.10 -15.70
C SER A 95 6.58 -12.09 -17.20
N HIS A 96 6.60 -10.88 -17.75
CA HIS A 96 7.04 -10.58 -19.10
C HIS A 96 8.33 -9.80 -19.03
N SER A 97 9.31 -10.23 -19.81
CA SER A 97 10.56 -9.51 -19.95
C SER A 97 10.52 -8.60 -21.16
N TYR A 98 11.10 -7.41 -20.99
CA TYR A 98 11.12 -6.36 -21.99
C TYR A 98 12.54 -5.81 -22.15
N ARG A 99 12.89 -5.44 -23.38
CA ARG A 99 14.17 -4.82 -23.76
C ARG A 99 13.93 -3.49 -24.45
N LEU A 100 14.69 -2.46 -24.07
CA LEU A 100 14.77 -1.20 -24.79
C LEU A 100 16.16 -1.00 -25.35
N TRP A 101 16.26 -0.79 -26.66
CA TRP A 101 17.53 -0.54 -27.33
C TRP A 101 17.89 0.95 -27.37
N SER A 102 19.16 1.26 -27.12
CA SER A 102 19.71 2.63 -27.16
C SER A 102 19.44 3.38 -28.46
N HIS A 103 19.55 2.69 -29.61
CA HIS A 103 19.36 3.30 -30.94
C HIS A 103 17.89 3.57 -31.29
N GLU A 104 16.96 2.83 -30.69
CA GLU A 104 15.51 3.03 -30.86
C GLU A 104 14.96 4.07 -29.88
N TYR A 105 15.69 4.32 -28.79
CA TYR A 105 15.29 5.31 -27.81
C TYR A 105 15.24 6.72 -28.41
N ARG A 106 14.17 7.44 -28.05
CA ARG A 106 13.97 8.84 -28.38
C ARG A 106 13.65 9.59 -27.09
N PRO A 107 14.49 10.57 -26.68
CA PRO A 107 14.23 11.35 -25.48
C PRO A 107 12.85 12.01 -25.55
N GLY A 108 12.07 11.91 -24.48
CA GLY A 108 10.76 12.56 -24.40
C GLY A 108 10.92 14.07 -24.22
N VAL A 109 10.19 14.87 -24.99
CA VAL A 109 10.27 16.35 -24.94
C VAL A 109 9.72 16.95 -23.64
N ASN A 110 8.83 16.24 -22.93
CA ASN A 110 8.20 16.71 -21.71
C ASN A 110 8.67 15.93 -20.48
N ARG A 111 9.52 16.56 -19.66
CA ARG A 111 9.84 16.07 -18.31
C ARG A 111 8.69 16.40 -17.35
N PRO A 112 8.28 15.48 -16.46
CA PRO A 112 7.28 15.77 -15.44
C PRO A 112 7.73 16.95 -14.57
N LYS A 113 6.85 17.95 -14.42
CA LYS A 113 7.10 19.11 -13.54
C LYS A 113 6.81 18.72 -12.10
N GLY A 114 7.61 19.22 -11.15
CA GLY A 114 7.42 18.99 -9.71
C GLY A 114 8.15 17.76 -9.15
N ILE A 115 8.92 17.05 -9.98
CA ILE A 115 9.68 15.86 -9.57
C ILE A 115 11.16 16.09 -9.83
N ASN A 116 11.98 15.85 -8.80
CA ASN A 116 13.42 15.78 -8.92
C ASN A 116 13.85 14.31 -8.84
N VAL A 117 14.53 13.79 -9.87
CA VAL A 117 15.10 12.43 -9.83
C VAL A 117 16.58 12.54 -9.51
N ARG A 118 16.99 11.91 -8.41
CA ARG A 118 18.37 11.94 -7.92
C ARG A 118 18.82 10.57 -7.43
N ARG A 119 20.12 10.41 -7.19
CA ARG A 119 20.63 9.23 -6.50
C ARG A 119 20.20 9.21 -5.03
N LEU A 120 20.00 8.01 -4.51
CA LEU A 120 19.84 7.76 -3.08
C LEU A 120 21.14 8.14 -2.36
N HIS A 121 21.05 8.83 -1.21
CA HIS A 121 22.27 9.30 -0.51
C HIS A 121 22.23 9.24 1.02
N ASN A 122 21.08 9.16 1.65
CA ASN A 122 20.97 9.22 3.12
C ASN A 122 20.13 8.06 3.69
N PRO A 123 20.27 7.73 4.99
CA PRO A 123 19.47 6.67 5.64
C PRO A 123 17.95 6.95 5.60
N THR A 124 17.54 8.22 5.73
CA THR A 124 16.13 8.62 5.70
C THR A 124 15.45 8.40 4.35
N ASP A 125 16.21 8.40 3.25
CA ASP A 125 15.74 8.07 1.91
C ASP A 125 15.39 6.57 1.88
N ILE A 126 16.20 5.71 2.52
CA ILE A 126 16.00 4.26 2.54
C ILE A 126 14.75 3.90 3.35
N GLU A 127 14.53 4.55 4.48
CA GLU A 127 13.31 4.37 5.28
C GLU A 127 12.06 4.70 4.46
N GLN A 128 12.06 5.83 3.75
CA GLN A 128 10.95 6.21 2.88
C GLN A 128 10.82 5.26 1.67
N VAL A 129 11.93 4.80 1.08
CA VAL A 129 11.93 3.80 0.01
C VAL A 129 11.29 2.48 0.51
N ASN A 130 11.65 2.01 1.70
CA ASN A 130 11.08 0.81 2.28
C ASN A 130 9.60 0.98 2.60
N ALA A 131 9.17 2.15 3.07
CA ALA A 131 7.75 2.46 3.23
C ALA A 131 6.99 2.35 1.89
N ILE A 132 7.56 2.85 0.79
CA ILE A 132 6.97 2.74 -0.56
C ILE A 132 6.92 1.28 -1.03
N LEU A 133 8.01 0.53 -0.86
CA LEU A 133 8.08 -0.88 -1.26
C LEU A 133 7.05 -1.72 -0.48
N GLN A 134 6.94 -1.49 0.83
CA GLN A 134 5.96 -2.17 1.68
C GLN A 134 4.51 -1.83 1.27
N ALA A 135 4.22 -0.54 1.01
CA ALA A 135 2.92 -0.09 0.50
C ALA A 135 2.57 -0.66 -0.89
N ARG A 136 3.58 -1.16 -1.63
CA ARG A 136 3.41 -1.88 -2.90
C ARG A 136 3.52 -3.40 -2.78
N HIS A 137 3.53 -3.93 -1.55
CA HIS A 137 3.69 -5.36 -1.26
C HIS A 137 4.97 -5.96 -1.87
N MET A 138 6.04 -5.17 -1.93
CA MET A 138 7.37 -5.57 -2.40
C MET A 138 8.28 -5.86 -1.19
N VAL A 139 9.31 -6.68 -1.43
CA VAL A 139 10.33 -6.98 -0.41
C VAL A 139 11.13 -5.72 -0.13
N CYS A 140 11.26 -5.35 1.14
CA CYS A 140 12.01 -4.18 1.58
C CYS A 140 13.52 -4.39 1.39
N GLU A 141 14.24 -3.29 1.21
CA GLU A 141 15.69 -3.32 1.10
C GLU A 141 16.34 -3.30 2.50
N ASN A 142 17.40 -4.11 2.70
CA ASN A 142 18.23 -4.03 3.90
C ASN A 142 18.97 -2.68 3.94
N PRO A 143 18.72 -1.81 4.94
CA PRO A 143 19.29 -0.46 4.96
C PRO A 143 20.81 -0.42 5.07
N GLU A 144 21.41 -1.30 5.88
CA GLU A 144 22.87 -1.38 6.03
C GLU A 144 23.53 -1.79 4.71
N PHE A 145 22.93 -2.74 3.99
CA PHE A 145 23.44 -3.18 2.69
C PHE A 145 23.42 -2.04 1.66
N VAL A 146 22.30 -1.31 1.58
CA VAL A 146 22.14 -0.21 0.61
C VAL A 146 23.10 0.93 0.93
N LEU A 147 23.25 1.31 2.20
CA LEU A 147 24.22 2.33 2.63
C LEU A 147 25.67 1.96 2.34
N ASN A 148 26.02 0.67 2.31
CA ASN A 148 27.37 0.23 1.95
C ASN A 148 27.59 0.12 0.43
N SER A 149 26.50 0.09 -0.37
CA SER A 149 26.56 -0.27 -1.80
C SER A 149 26.04 0.82 -2.74
N TYR A 150 25.49 1.95 -2.24
CA TYR A 150 24.82 2.96 -3.07
C TYR A 150 25.73 3.75 -4.02
N THR A 151 27.06 3.74 -3.80
CA THR A 151 28.05 4.41 -4.65
C THR A 151 28.72 3.47 -5.66
N ASP A 152 28.34 2.20 -5.71
CA ASP A 152 28.95 1.20 -6.60
C ASP A 152 28.67 1.52 -8.09
N LYS A 153 29.59 1.14 -8.98
CA LYS A 153 29.37 1.20 -10.43
C LYS A 153 28.39 0.13 -10.90
N LEU A 154 28.31 -0.98 -10.16
CA LEU A 154 27.47 -2.14 -10.43
C LEU A 154 25.97 -1.83 -10.27
N ARG A 155 25.59 -1.02 -9.28
CA ARG A 155 24.20 -0.74 -8.92
C ARG A 155 23.91 0.75 -8.98
N THR A 156 22.74 1.11 -9.48
CA THR A 156 22.29 2.51 -9.50
C THR A 156 20.95 2.62 -8.79
N TYR A 157 20.94 3.23 -7.61
CA TYR A 157 19.73 3.52 -6.85
C TYR A 157 19.27 4.95 -7.12
N LEU A 158 18.08 5.11 -7.70
CA LEU A 158 17.47 6.41 -7.97
C LEU A 158 16.17 6.56 -7.19
N VAL A 159 15.96 7.76 -6.66
CA VAL A 159 14.73 8.15 -5.98
C VAL A 159 14.11 9.36 -6.67
N ALA A 160 12.78 9.40 -6.64
CA ALA A 160 11.99 10.55 -7.07
C ALA A 160 11.58 11.33 -5.84
N GLU A 161 11.98 12.59 -5.79
CA GLU A 161 11.72 13.53 -4.71
C GLU A 161 10.71 14.58 -5.18
N SER A 162 9.70 14.82 -4.35
CA SER A 162 8.73 15.88 -4.58
C SER A 162 9.36 17.24 -4.27
N ILE A 163 9.28 18.18 -5.22
CA ILE A 163 9.85 19.53 -5.06
C ILE A 163 9.05 20.37 -4.02
N HIS A 164 7.85 19.93 -3.65
CA HIS A 164 6.97 20.70 -2.76
C HIS A 164 7.31 20.52 -1.27
N ASP A 165 7.70 19.31 -0.88
CA ASP A 165 7.84 18.87 0.51
C ASP A 165 9.08 18.01 0.74
N ASN A 166 9.91 17.79 -0.29
CA ASN A 166 11.12 16.95 -0.26
C ASN A 166 10.87 15.49 0.15
N SER A 167 9.62 15.01 0.09
CA SER A 167 9.29 13.61 0.35
C SER A 167 9.73 12.73 -0.82
N ILE A 168 10.19 11.52 -0.51
CA ILE A 168 10.45 10.50 -1.53
C ILE A 168 9.12 9.89 -1.94
N ILE A 169 8.83 9.94 -3.23
CA ILE A 169 7.55 9.50 -3.83
C ILE A 169 7.73 8.33 -4.81
N GLY A 170 8.95 7.87 -5.01
CA GLY A 170 9.23 6.67 -5.81
C GLY A 170 10.70 6.29 -5.84
N THR A 171 10.97 5.06 -6.28
CA THR A 171 12.31 4.47 -6.34
C THR A 171 12.47 3.60 -7.58
N VAL A 172 13.70 3.45 -8.07
CA VAL A 172 14.09 2.45 -9.06
C VAL A 172 15.54 2.05 -8.88
N THR A 173 15.84 0.77 -9.09
CA THR A 173 17.18 0.21 -8.97
C THR A 173 17.64 -0.33 -10.33
N GLY A 174 18.85 0.02 -10.76
CA GLY A 174 19.46 -0.51 -11.96
C GLY A 174 20.67 -1.39 -11.67
N VAL A 175 20.95 -2.35 -12.54
CA VAL A 175 22.17 -3.18 -12.50
C VAL A 175 22.90 -3.09 -13.84
N ASP A 176 24.20 -2.81 -13.79
CA ASP A 176 25.09 -2.72 -14.96
C ASP A 176 25.65 -4.11 -15.30
N HIS A 177 25.30 -4.67 -16.46
CA HIS A 177 25.71 -6.04 -16.81
C HIS A 177 27.21 -6.15 -17.14
N VAL A 178 27.82 -5.07 -17.60
CA VAL A 178 29.26 -5.04 -17.87
C VAL A 178 30.05 -5.13 -16.56
N GLU A 179 29.59 -4.45 -15.51
CA GLU A 179 30.22 -4.55 -14.19
C GLU A 179 29.84 -5.86 -13.48
N ALA A 180 28.66 -6.42 -13.78
CA ALA A 180 28.18 -7.65 -13.13
C ALA A 180 28.91 -8.90 -13.62
N PHE A 181 29.02 -9.05 -14.94
CA PHE A 181 29.57 -10.28 -15.54
C PHE A 181 30.41 -10.04 -16.80
N ASN A 182 30.90 -8.82 -17.02
CA ASN A 182 31.65 -8.44 -18.21
C ASN A 182 30.87 -8.72 -19.51
N ASP A 183 29.61 -8.30 -19.53
CA ASP A 183 28.68 -8.53 -20.62
C ASP A 183 29.22 -8.05 -21.99
N PRO A 184 29.46 -8.96 -22.97
CA PRO A 184 29.91 -8.59 -24.30
C PRO A 184 28.88 -7.75 -25.06
N GLU A 185 27.60 -7.87 -24.70
CA GLU A 185 26.50 -7.15 -25.34
C GLU A 185 26.30 -5.74 -24.79
N LYS A 186 27.00 -5.41 -23.70
CA LYS A 186 26.94 -4.12 -23.00
C LYS A 186 25.52 -3.78 -22.51
N GLY A 187 24.82 -4.72 -21.92
CA GLY A 187 23.49 -4.55 -21.34
C GLY A 187 23.46 -3.85 -20.00
N ALA A 188 22.25 -3.55 -19.56
CA ALA A 188 21.90 -3.20 -18.20
C ALA A 188 20.47 -3.68 -17.91
N SER A 189 20.04 -3.62 -16.65
CA SER A 189 18.67 -3.98 -16.27
C SER A 189 18.08 -3.05 -15.23
N LEU A 190 16.75 -2.93 -15.24
CA LEU A 190 15.91 -2.12 -14.37
C LEU A 190 15.07 -3.05 -13.47
N TRP A 191 15.12 -2.77 -12.17
CA TRP A 191 14.47 -3.53 -11.10
C TRP A 191 13.81 -2.60 -10.07
N ALA A 192 12.91 -3.16 -9.27
CA ALA A 192 12.31 -2.50 -8.12
C ALA A 192 11.69 -1.10 -8.40
N LEU A 193 11.11 -0.89 -9.58
CA LEU A 193 10.38 0.35 -9.87
C LEU A 193 9.10 0.41 -9.02
N ALA A 194 9.06 1.34 -8.06
CA ALA A 194 7.90 1.55 -7.20
C ALA A 194 7.60 3.05 -7.03
N VAL A 195 6.32 3.38 -6.89
CA VAL A 195 5.81 4.75 -6.72
C VAL A 195 4.86 4.74 -5.53
N ASP A 196 4.95 5.73 -4.65
CA ASP A 196 4.05 5.86 -3.50
C ASP A 196 2.57 5.88 -3.97
N PRO A 197 1.69 4.98 -3.47
CA PRO A 197 0.25 5.00 -3.75
C PRO A 197 -0.44 6.33 -3.39
N GLN A 198 0.12 7.09 -2.44
CA GLN A 198 -0.42 8.37 -1.97
C GLN A 198 0.11 9.57 -2.76
N ALA A 199 1.11 9.37 -3.65
CA ALA A 199 1.68 10.45 -4.45
C ALA A 199 0.62 11.13 -5.32
N GLN A 200 0.51 12.45 -5.19
CA GLN A 200 -0.45 13.26 -5.96
C GLN A 200 0.08 13.63 -7.36
N LEU A 201 1.39 13.48 -7.57
CA LEU A 201 2.08 13.86 -8.80
C LEU A 201 1.96 12.74 -9.87
N PRO A 202 1.52 13.09 -11.10
CA PRO A 202 1.45 12.11 -12.18
C PRO A 202 2.84 11.79 -12.76
N ALA A 203 2.96 10.61 -13.38
CA ALA A 203 4.12 10.20 -14.18
C ALA A 203 5.47 10.02 -13.43
N VAL A 204 5.43 9.78 -12.12
CA VAL A 204 6.64 9.47 -11.30
C VAL A 204 7.39 8.25 -11.85
N GLY A 205 6.69 7.12 -12.06
CA GLY A 205 7.32 5.90 -12.57
C GLY A 205 7.95 6.08 -13.96
N ARG A 206 7.36 6.93 -14.80
CA ARG A 206 7.92 7.31 -16.10
C ARG A 206 9.23 8.09 -15.93
N ALA A 207 9.25 9.08 -15.04
CA ALA A 207 10.44 9.90 -14.78
C ALA A 207 11.62 9.03 -14.32
N LEU A 208 11.37 8.12 -13.37
CA LEU A 208 12.36 7.20 -12.84
C LEU A 208 12.92 6.27 -13.91
N ALA A 209 12.03 5.58 -14.65
CA ALA A 209 12.45 4.67 -15.72
C ALA A 209 13.23 5.39 -16.82
N GLN A 210 12.78 6.57 -17.25
CA GLN A 210 13.49 7.37 -18.26
C GLN A 210 14.87 7.80 -17.77
N HIS A 211 14.97 8.31 -16.54
CA HIS A 211 16.25 8.77 -16.01
C HIS A 211 17.26 7.63 -15.87
N LEU A 212 16.82 6.44 -15.43
CA LEU A 212 17.68 5.27 -15.34
C LEU A 212 18.17 4.79 -16.73
N VAL A 213 17.26 4.76 -17.70
CA VAL A 213 17.58 4.40 -19.09
C VAL A 213 18.59 5.39 -19.69
N GLU A 214 18.33 6.69 -19.55
CA GLU A 214 19.24 7.76 -20.00
C GLU A 214 20.62 7.65 -19.33
N HIS A 215 20.66 7.30 -18.04
CA HIS A 215 21.91 7.05 -17.31
C HIS A 215 22.76 5.95 -17.95
N TYR A 216 22.15 4.78 -18.24
CA TYR A 216 22.89 3.66 -18.83
C TYR A 216 23.24 3.86 -20.30
N PHE A 217 22.39 4.51 -21.09
CA PHE A 217 22.74 4.85 -22.46
C PHE A 217 23.87 5.89 -22.53
N THR A 218 23.93 6.83 -21.60
CA THR A 218 25.06 7.78 -21.48
C THR A 218 26.35 7.06 -21.08
N LYS A 219 26.27 5.99 -20.30
CA LYS A 219 27.40 5.08 -20.01
C LYS A 219 27.81 4.18 -21.20
N GLY A 220 27.10 4.24 -22.32
CA GLY A 220 27.41 3.44 -23.51
C GLY A 220 26.85 2.02 -23.48
N ARG A 221 25.80 1.76 -22.69
CA ARG A 221 25.09 0.48 -22.69
C ARG A 221 24.17 0.37 -23.92
N ALA A 222 24.13 -0.82 -24.53
CA ALA A 222 23.43 -1.07 -25.78
C ALA A 222 21.92 -1.20 -25.58
N TYR A 223 21.49 -1.77 -24.46
CA TYR A 223 20.09 -1.98 -24.10
C TYR A 223 19.86 -1.92 -22.59
N VAL A 224 18.59 -1.80 -22.19
CA VAL A 224 18.12 -1.97 -20.81
C VAL A 224 16.98 -2.99 -20.80
N ASP A 225 17.12 -4.02 -19.97
CA ASP A 225 16.09 -5.04 -19.76
C ASP A 225 15.31 -4.85 -18.46
N LEU A 226 14.10 -5.38 -18.40
CA LEU A 226 13.31 -5.45 -17.18
C LEU A 226 12.38 -6.66 -17.20
N SER A 227 11.88 -7.01 -16.03
CA SER A 227 10.80 -7.98 -15.86
C SER A 227 9.61 -7.31 -15.14
N VAL A 228 8.40 -7.58 -15.62
CA VAL A 228 7.15 -7.06 -15.06
C VAL A 228 6.09 -8.15 -15.00
N MET A 229 5.35 -8.23 -13.89
CA MET A 229 4.24 -9.18 -13.74
C MET A 229 3.21 -9.01 -14.87
N HIS A 230 2.75 -10.11 -15.46
CA HIS A 230 1.82 -10.06 -16.61
C HIS A 230 0.48 -9.36 -16.29
N VAL A 231 0.08 -9.34 -15.01
CA VAL A 231 -1.15 -8.66 -14.53
C VAL A 231 -0.97 -7.15 -14.35
N ASN A 232 0.25 -6.62 -14.35
CA ASN A 232 0.50 -5.20 -14.12
C ASN A 232 0.35 -4.37 -15.41
N THR A 233 -0.90 -4.18 -15.82
CA THR A 233 -1.27 -3.48 -17.06
C THR A 233 -0.77 -2.03 -17.11
N GLU A 234 -0.74 -1.32 -15.98
CA GLU A 234 -0.26 0.06 -15.91
C GLU A 234 1.24 0.16 -16.22
N ALA A 235 2.06 -0.72 -15.61
CA ALA A 235 3.49 -0.76 -15.86
C ALA A 235 3.80 -1.24 -17.29
N ILE A 236 3.07 -2.24 -17.79
CA ILE A 236 3.21 -2.71 -19.18
C ILE A 236 2.96 -1.55 -20.17
N GLN A 237 1.85 -0.81 -20.01
CA GLN A 237 1.56 0.36 -20.85
C GLN A 237 2.62 1.45 -20.74
N LEU A 238 3.21 1.64 -19.55
CA LEU A 238 4.31 2.58 -19.36
C LEU A 238 5.53 2.15 -20.20
N TYR A 239 5.95 0.90 -20.10
CA TYR A 239 7.13 0.39 -20.81
C TYR A 239 6.93 0.40 -22.32
N GLU A 240 5.77 -0.02 -22.81
CA GLU A 240 5.42 0.02 -24.24
C GLU A 240 5.46 1.47 -24.78
N LYS A 241 4.95 2.44 -24.01
CA LYS A 241 5.04 3.88 -24.38
C LYS A 241 6.47 4.42 -24.37
N LEU A 242 7.37 3.81 -23.62
CA LEU A 242 8.80 4.14 -23.61
C LEU A 242 9.57 3.46 -24.75
N GLY A 243 8.92 2.57 -25.52
CA GLY A 243 9.51 1.85 -26.64
C GLY A 243 10.14 0.51 -26.27
N PHE A 244 9.88 -0.01 -25.08
CA PHE A 244 10.32 -1.35 -24.70
C PHE A 244 9.60 -2.41 -25.54
N GLN A 245 10.35 -3.43 -25.99
CA GLN A 245 9.86 -4.55 -26.77
C GLN A 245 9.94 -5.84 -25.96
N ARG A 246 8.95 -6.71 -26.10
CA ARG A 246 8.91 -7.97 -25.36
C ARG A 246 10.00 -8.93 -25.88
N VAL A 247 10.70 -9.59 -24.95
CA VAL A 247 11.76 -10.57 -25.25
C VAL A 247 11.47 -11.91 -24.57
N PRO A 248 11.91 -13.05 -25.13
CA PRO A 248 11.65 -14.39 -24.61
C PRO A 248 12.58 -14.76 -23.44
N VAL A 249 12.77 -13.84 -22.50
CA VAL A 249 13.57 -14.07 -21.29
C VAL A 249 12.62 -14.37 -20.13
N PHE A 250 12.91 -15.42 -19.37
CA PHE A 250 12.10 -15.85 -18.25
C PHE A 250 12.85 -15.73 -16.94
N CYS A 251 12.11 -15.50 -15.86
CA CYS A 251 12.64 -15.53 -14.50
C CYS A 251 12.19 -16.82 -13.79
N VAL A 252 13.06 -17.42 -12.98
CA VAL A 252 12.70 -18.50 -12.06
C VAL A 252 12.99 -18.06 -10.63
N LYS A 253 12.10 -18.47 -9.72
CA LYS A 253 12.15 -18.13 -8.29
C LYS A 253 11.87 -19.38 -7.44
N LYS A 254 12.25 -19.30 -6.16
CA LYS A 254 11.96 -20.32 -5.15
C LYS A 254 10.48 -20.29 -4.73
N LYS A 255 9.87 -21.46 -4.59
CA LYS A 255 8.58 -21.65 -3.93
C LYS A 255 8.76 -21.40 -2.43
N ASN A 256 8.31 -20.24 -1.97
CA ASN A 256 8.42 -19.77 -0.59
C ASN A 256 7.16 -18.95 -0.23
N MET A 257 7.05 -18.55 1.04
CA MET A 257 5.89 -17.77 1.52
C MET A 257 5.74 -16.41 0.82
N ILE A 258 6.84 -15.76 0.44
CA ILE A 258 6.79 -14.44 -0.22
C ILE A 258 6.29 -14.56 -1.67
N ASN A 259 6.48 -15.70 -2.31
CA ASN A 259 6.10 -15.99 -3.69
C ASN A 259 4.83 -16.83 -3.81
N GLU A 260 4.20 -17.23 -2.70
CA GLU A 260 3.07 -18.17 -2.66
C GLU A 260 2.02 -17.86 -3.73
N THR A 261 1.55 -16.62 -3.75
CA THR A 261 0.53 -16.09 -4.68
C THR A 261 0.88 -16.24 -6.17
N LEU A 262 2.14 -16.51 -6.51
CA LEU A 262 2.63 -16.62 -7.88
C LEU A 262 2.63 -18.06 -8.41
N TYR A 263 2.61 -19.06 -7.53
CA TYR A 263 2.70 -20.48 -7.91
C TYR A 263 1.59 -21.35 -7.33
N THR A 264 0.79 -20.84 -6.40
CA THR A 264 -0.45 -21.48 -5.98
C THR A 264 -1.62 -20.98 -6.83
N PRO A 265 -2.57 -21.85 -7.17
CA PRO A 265 -3.80 -21.39 -7.80
C PRO A 265 -4.52 -20.42 -6.85
N PRO A 266 -5.25 -19.43 -7.39
CA PRO A 266 -6.15 -18.63 -6.59
C PRO A 266 -7.08 -19.57 -5.83
N GLN A 267 -7.02 -19.48 -4.50
CA GLN A 267 -7.87 -20.32 -3.67
C GLN A 267 -9.33 -19.90 -3.89
N PRO A 268 -10.31 -20.82 -3.78
CA PRO A 268 -11.74 -20.51 -3.97
C PRO A 268 -12.26 -19.35 -3.11
N GLU A 269 -11.46 -18.92 -2.14
CA GLU A 269 -11.60 -17.85 -1.17
C GLU A 269 -11.27 -16.45 -1.72
N GLU A 270 -10.99 -16.32 -3.01
CA GLU A 270 -10.77 -15.03 -3.67
C GLU A 270 -11.99 -14.09 -3.61
N GLN A 271 -13.19 -14.56 -3.24
CA GLN A 271 -14.33 -13.68 -3.02
C GLN A 271 -14.44 -13.20 -1.56
N LEU A 272 -13.59 -13.67 -0.64
CA LEU A 272 -13.49 -13.09 0.70
C LEU A 272 -13.15 -11.60 0.61
N ASN A 273 -13.74 -10.83 1.50
CA ASN A 273 -13.42 -9.42 1.61
C ASN A 273 -11.94 -9.22 2.01
N PRO A 274 -11.33 -8.06 1.67
CA PRO A 274 -9.92 -7.81 1.96
C PRO A 274 -9.56 -7.90 3.45
N TYR A 275 -10.49 -7.58 4.35
CA TYR A 275 -10.30 -7.62 5.81
C TYR A 275 -10.15 -9.05 6.35
N GLY A 276 -10.89 -10.03 5.81
CA GLY A 276 -10.70 -11.44 6.14
C GLY A 276 -9.43 -12.01 5.52
N LYS A 277 -9.12 -11.64 4.27
CA LYS A 277 -7.95 -12.12 3.54
C LYS A 277 -6.63 -11.81 4.25
N ILE A 278 -6.45 -10.59 4.76
CA ILE A 278 -5.20 -10.23 5.44
C ILE A 278 -4.94 -11.09 6.69
N ILE A 279 -6.01 -11.43 7.43
CA ILE A 279 -5.94 -12.30 8.62
C ILE A 279 -5.63 -13.74 8.22
N ILE A 280 -6.33 -14.27 7.21
CA ILE A 280 -6.15 -15.64 6.71
C ILE A 280 -4.74 -15.85 6.15
N ASN A 281 -4.23 -14.89 5.38
CA ASN A 281 -2.89 -14.95 4.81
C ASN A 281 -1.84 -14.99 5.92
N GLU A 282 -1.98 -14.15 6.95
CA GLU A 282 -1.07 -14.17 8.10
C GLU A 282 -1.18 -15.46 8.92
N ALA A 283 -2.39 -15.98 9.13
CA ALA A 283 -2.62 -17.26 9.79
C ALA A 283 -1.90 -18.40 9.05
N ARG A 284 -2.06 -18.48 7.72
CA ARG A 284 -1.42 -19.49 6.87
C ARG A 284 0.09 -19.43 6.91
N ARG A 285 0.68 -18.23 6.88
CA ARG A 285 2.14 -18.04 7.01
C ARG A 285 2.71 -18.67 8.28
N ARG A 286 1.89 -18.84 9.32
CA ARG A 286 2.29 -19.43 10.61
C ARG A 286 1.84 -20.88 10.79
N GLY A 287 1.35 -21.51 9.73
CA GLY A 287 0.82 -22.87 9.80
C GLY A 287 -0.48 -22.99 10.60
N VAL A 288 -1.21 -21.89 10.81
CA VAL A 288 -2.56 -21.93 11.39
C VAL A 288 -3.52 -22.42 10.31
N TYR A 289 -4.27 -23.47 10.62
CA TYR A 289 -5.25 -24.04 9.70
C TYR A 289 -6.47 -23.12 9.59
N VAL A 290 -6.99 -22.96 8.38
CA VAL A 290 -8.11 -22.07 8.07
C VAL A 290 -9.25 -22.87 7.45
N THR A 291 -10.45 -22.74 8.03
CA THR A 291 -11.70 -23.25 7.46
C THR A 291 -12.61 -22.07 7.14
N ILE A 292 -12.99 -21.88 5.88
CA ILE A 292 -14.00 -20.87 5.52
C ILE A 292 -15.39 -21.41 5.87
N LEU A 293 -16.17 -20.61 6.60
CA LEU A 293 -17.54 -20.96 7.00
C LEU A 293 -18.56 -20.28 6.10
N ASP A 294 -18.35 -19.00 5.78
CA ASP A 294 -19.16 -18.22 4.83
C ASP A 294 -18.28 -17.19 4.13
N GLU A 295 -18.06 -17.37 2.83
CA GLU A 295 -17.24 -16.49 2.02
C GLU A 295 -17.86 -15.09 1.85
N LYS A 296 -19.19 -15.00 1.69
CA LYS A 296 -19.88 -13.73 1.42
C LYS A 296 -19.88 -12.82 2.64
N LEU A 297 -20.06 -13.42 3.82
CA LEU A 297 -20.05 -12.69 5.08
C LEU A 297 -18.63 -12.45 5.61
N GLY A 298 -17.61 -13.15 5.09
CA GLY A 298 -16.26 -13.07 5.65
C GLY A 298 -16.10 -13.85 6.95
N HIS A 299 -16.85 -14.94 7.12
CA HIS A 299 -16.78 -15.82 8.29
C HIS A 299 -15.80 -16.96 8.04
N PHE A 300 -14.84 -17.14 8.95
CA PHE A 300 -13.87 -18.20 8.89
C PHE A 300 -13.48 -18.67 10.30
N GLN A 301 -12.91 -19.86 10.38
CA GLN A 301 -12.40 -20.44 11.61
C GLN A 301 -10.89 -20.68 11.47
N LEU A 302 -10.15 -20.26 12.49
CA LEU A 302 -8.72 -20.50 12.62
C LEU A 302 -8.49 -21.61 13.63
N SER A 303 -7.56 -22.53 13.34
CA SER A 303 -7.25 -23.68 14.20
C SER A 303 -5.75 -23.91 14.31
N TYR A 304 -5.23 -23.95 15.53
CA TYR A 304 -3.83 -24.24 15.82
C TYR A 304 -3.67 -24.86 17.21
N GLY A 305 -2.88 -25.93 17.32
CA GLY A 305 -2.58 -26.57 18.61
C GLY A 305 -3.81 -27.02 19.41
N GLY A 306 -4.91 -27.39 18.74
CA GLY A 306 -6.18 -27.77 19.38
C GLY A 306 -7.10 -26.60 19.78
N LYS A 307 -6.61 -25.35 19.74
CA LYS A 307 -7.44 -24.15 19.89
C LYS A 307 -8.12 -23.83 18.57
N LYS A 308 -9.42 -23.51 18.62
CA LYS A 308 -10.21 -23.02 17.49
C LYS A 308 -10.79 -21.66 17.84
N VAL A 309 -10.70 -20.71 16.91
CA VAL A 309 -11.27 -19.36 17.05
C VAL A 309 -12.13 -19.08 15.83
N THR A 310 -13.39 -18.73 16.04
CA THR A 310 -14.28 -18.32 14.96
C THR A 310 -14.23 -16.81 14.79
N CYS A 311 -14.04 -16.37 13.55
CA CYS A 311 -13.81 -14.98 13.20
C CYS A 311 -14.86 -14.49 12.19
N TRP A 312 -15.31 -13.26 12.38
CA TRP A 312 -15.95 -12.44 11.37
C TRP A 312 -15.06 -11.23 11.13
N GLU A 313 -14.17 -11.34 10.14
CA GLU A 313 -13.03 -10.43 9.99
C GLU A 313 -12.20 -10.34 11.29
N SER A 314 -12.06 -9.15 11.89
CA SER A 314 -11.35 -8.93 13.16
C SER A 314 -12.19 -9.25 14.40
N LEU A 315 -13.51 -9.48 14.25
CA LEU A 315 -14.37 -9.84 15.37
C LEU A 315 -14.19 -11.33 15.66
N THR A 316 -13.99 -11.69 16.92
CA THR A 316 -13.74 -13.08 17.34
C THR A 316 -14.65 -13.49 18.49
N ASP A 317 -14.76 -14.79 18.74
CA ASP A 317 -15.40 -15.36 19.94
C ASP A 317 -14.81 -14.88 21.29
N MET A 318 -13.63 -14.26 21.30
CA MET A 318 -13.06 -13.57 22.47
C MET A 318 -13.77 -12.24 22.81
N THR A 319 -14.54 -11.66 21.88
CA THR A 319 -15.33 -10.45 22.12
C THR A 319 -16.70 -10.85 22.65
N SER A 320 -16.98 -10.50 23.91
CA SER A 320 -18.26 -10.83 24.53
C SER A 320 -19.42 -10.05 23.90
N ALA A 321 -20.63 -10.60 23.98
CA ALA A 321 -21.84 -9.87 23.59
C ALA A 321 -22.01 -8.55 24.36
N ILE A 322 -21.50 -8.48 25.60
CA ILE A 322 -21.51 -7.24 26.40
C ILE A 322 -20.58 -6.19 25.78
N ALA A 323 -19.36 -6.57 25.38
CA ALA A 323 -18.42 -5.69 24.72
C ALA A 323 -18.96 -5.16 23.38
N MET A 324 -19.60 -6.04 22.59
CA MET A 324 -20.29 -5.65 21.35
C MET A 324 -21.40 -4.62 21.63
N CYS A 325 -22.30 -4.88 22.59
CA CYS A 325 -23.36 -3.94 22.97
C CYS A 325 -22.83 -2.58 23.45
N ARG A 326 -21.67 -2.56 24.12
CA ARG A 326 -21.02 -1.33 24.57
C ARG A 326 -20.45 -0.49 23.44
N CYS A 327 -20.09 -1.11 22.31
CA CYS A 327 -19.58 -0.41 21.12
C CYS A 327 -20.72 0.02 20.17
N ASP A 328 -21.73 -0.83 19.99
CA ASP A 328 -22.87 -0.56 19.09
C ASP A 328 -23.70 0.68 19.50
N ASP A 329 -23.93 0.89 20.81
CA ASP A 329 -24.66 2.06 21.31
C ASP A 329 -23.71 3.19 21.73
N LYS A 330 -23.63 4.22 20.89
CA LYS A 330 -22.77 5.41 21.09
C LYS A 330 -23.05 6.15 22.41
N ARG A 331 -24.26 6.06 22.97
CA ARG A 331 -24.58 6.64 24.29
C ARG A 331 -23.97 5.83 25.41
N LEU A 332 -24.00 4.50 25.28
CA LEU A 332 -23.41 3.60 26.26
C LEU A 332 -21.88 3.73 26.24
N THR A 333 -21.27 3.72 25.05
CA THR A 333 -19.85 4.00 24.86
C THR A 333 -19.48 5.31 25.54
N HIS A 334 -20.18 6.40 25.22
CA HIS A 334 -19.95 7.72 25.78
C HIS A 334 -19.98 7.75 27.31
N ARG A 335 -21.03 7.20 27.92
CA ARG A 335 -21.16 7.15 29.39
C ARG A 335 -20.03 6.38 30.06
N ILE A 336 -19.64 5.23 29.51
CA ILE A 336 -18.56 4.40 30.06
C ILE A 336 -17.22 5.15 30.00
N LEU A 337 -16.90 5.75 28.85
CA LEU A 337 -15.65 6.49 28.67
C LEU A 337 -15.61 7.74 29.58
N LYS A 338 -16.71 8.49 29.67
CA LYS A 338 -16.83 9.65 30.55
C LYS A 338 -16.65 9.29 32.03
N GLN A 339 -17.23 8.17 32.48
CA GLN A 339 -17.05 7.67 33.86
C GLN A 339 -15.60 7.30 34.19
N LYS A 340 -14.79 6.95 33.18
CA LYS A 340 -13.36 6.68 33.33
C LYS A 340 -12.47 7.93 33.23
N GLY A 341 -13.08 9.11 33.12
CA GLY A 341 -12.35 10.38 33.03
C GLY A 341 -11.72 10.64 31.66
N LEU A 342 -12.13 9.89 30.62
CA LEU A 342 -11.67 10.13 29.26
C LEU A 342 -12.43 11.31 28.65
N ASN A 343 -11.74 12.11 27.83
CA ASN A 343 -12.37 13.22 27.16
C ASN A 343 -13.27 12.74 26.00
N VAL A 344 -14.53 13.14 26.03
CA VAL A 344 -15.55 12.83 25.04
C VAL A 344 -16.39 14.09 24.80
N PRO A 345 -16.96 14.30 23.60
CA PRO A 345 -17.80 15.47 23.34
C PRO A 345 -18.99 15.52 24.30
N ASP A 346 -19.44 16.69 24.73
CA ASP A 346 -20.76 16.81 25.38
C ASP A 346 -21.84 16.29 24.43
N GLN A 347 -22.63 15.34 24.93
CA GLN A 347 -23.65 14.60 24.19
C GLN A 347 -25.02 14.84 24.81
N PHE A 348 -26.03 15.05 23.97
CA PHE A 348 -27.41 15.31 24.32
C PHE A 348 -28.33 14.42 23.48
N GLU A 349 -29.42 13.92 24.06
CA GLU A 349 -30.41 13.18 23.28
C GLU A 349 -31.43 14.13 22.66
N ALA A 350 -31.76 13.94 21.38
CA ALA A 350 -32.69 14.82 20.67
C ALA A 350 -34.12 14.82 21.26
N LYS A 351 -34.48 13.78 22.03
CA LYS A 351 -35.78 13.64 22.71
C LYS A 351 -35.87 14.45 24.01
N GLN A 352 -34.74 14.90 24.56
CA GLN A 352 -34.75 15.69 25.79
C GLN A 352 -35.37 17.07 25.54
N GLN A 353 -36.05 17.61 26.55
CA GLN A 353 -36.68 18.95 26.54
C GLN A 353 -35.67 20.12 26.51
N LEU A 354 -34.46 19.88 26.01
CA LEU A 354 -33.45 20.91 25.80
C LEU A 354 -33.81 21.70 24.55
N SER A 355 -33.84 23.02 24.67
CA SER A 355 -34.01 23.89 23.51
C SER A 355 -32.79 23.77 22.61
N ILE A 356 -32.96 23.31 21.37
CA ILE A 356 -31.93 23.29 20.32
C ILE A 356 -31.25 24.66 20.22
N GLN A 357 -32.02 25.74 20.42
CA GLN A 357 -31.51 27.11 20.44
C GLN A 357 -30.42 27.32 21.49
N SER A 358 -30.60 26.80 22.71
CA SER A 358 -29.60 26.92 23.77
C SER A 358 -28.32 26.14 23.46
N LEU A 359 -28.43 25.00 22.77
CA LEU A 359 -27.25 24.24 22.31
C LEU A 359 -26.46 25.00 21.24
N ILE A 360 -27.16 25.64 20.29
CA ILE A 360 -26.55 26.49 19.27
C ILE A 360 -25.84 27.68 19.94
N GLU A 361 -26.48 28.35 20.89
CA GLU A 361 -25.90 29.50 21.60
C GLU A 361 -24.64 29.12 22.37
N LYS A 362 -24.63 27.94 23.00
CA LYS A 362 -23.49 27.47 23.80
C LYS A 362 -22.32 26.98 22.94
N TYR A 363 -22.58 26.15 21.94
CA TYR A 363 -21.53 25.43 21.21
C TYR A 363 -21.27 25.94 19.80
N LYS A 364 -22.17 26.74 19.21
CA LYS A 364 -22.13 27.34 17.86
C LYS A 364 -22.13 26.35 16.69
N ARG A 365 -21.47 25.20 16.83
CA ARG A 365 -21.32 24.15 15.81
C ARG A 365 -21.67 22.81 16.45
N LEU A 366 -22.63 22.12 15.86
CA LEU A 366 -23.15 20.85 16.37
C LEU A 366 -23.00 19.72 15.35
N VAL A 367 -23.06 18.50 15.86
CA VAL A 367 -23.08 17.25 15.10
C VAL A 367 -24.36 16.50 15.48
N VAL A 368 -25.05 15.97 14.49
CA VAL A 368 -26.22 15.09 14.70
C VAL A 368 -25.90 13.72 14.10
N LYS A 369 -26.08 12.67 14.91
CA LYS A 369 -25.85 11.28 14.48
C LYS A 369 -26.86 10.33 15.13
N PRO A 370 -27.21 9.21 14.49
CA PRO A 370 -28.00 8.17 15.14
C PRO A 370 -27.20 7.53 16.30
N ALA A 371 -27.89 7.10 17.35
CA ALA A 371 -27.25 6.47 18.52
C ALA A 371 -26.62 5.11 18.17
N LYS A 372 -27.18 4.42 17.17
CA LYS A 372 -26.68 3.16 16.61
C LYS A 372 -26.56 3.28 15.10
N GLY A 373 -25.56 2.60 14.52
CA GLY A 373 -25.32 2.59 13.07
C GLY A 373 -23.83 2.72 12.74
N GLU A 374 -23.48 2.26 11.54
CA GLU A 374 -22.09 2.13 11.08
C GLU A 374 -21.75 3.10 9.94
N GLN A 375 -20.45 3.18 9.61
CA GLN A 375 -19.90 3.84 8.41
C GLN A 375 -20.25 5.33 8.23
N GLY A 376 -20.67 6.01 9.30
CA GLY A 376 -21.10 7.40 9.24
C GLY A 376 -22.45 7.61 8.53
N ASN A 377 -23.27 6.57 8.41
CA ASN A 377 -24.59 6.68 7.80
C ASN A 377 -25.49 7.65 8.61
N ALA A 378 -26.10 8.61 7.92
CA ALA A 378 -26.89 9.69 8.49
C ALA A 378 -26.18 10.55 9.56
N VAL A 379 -24.86 10.68 9.49
CA VAL A 379 -24.09 11.62 10.31
C VAL A 379 -24.01 12.98 9.61
N SER A 380 -24.48 14.03 10.30
CA SER A 380 -24.45 15.41 9.81
C SER A 380 -23.53 16.27 10.69
N VAL A 381 -22.52 16.88 10.08
CA VAL A 381 -21.47 17.64 10.77
C VAL A 381 -21.48 19.13 10.41
N ASP A 382 -20.98 19.95 11.33
CA ASP A 382 -20.88 21.43 11.23
C ASP A 382 -22.24 22.11 11.05
N LEU A 383 -23.22 21.72 11.85
CA LEU A 383 -24.56 22.29 11.85
C LEU A 383 -24.58 23.56 12.70
N ARG A 384 -25.08 24.66 12.13
CA ARG A 384 -25.04 25.99 12.75
C ARG A 384 -26.41 26.63 12.92
N THR A 385 -27.41 26.16 12.18
CA THR A 385 -28.76 26.71 12.22
C THR A 385 -29.74 25.69 12.79
N LYS A 386 -30.82 26.19 13.39
CA LYS A 386 -31.88 25.34 13.93
C LYS A 386 -32.54 24.48 12.85
N GLU A 387 -32.73 25.02 11.65
CA GLU A 387 -33.33 24.32 10.53
C GLU A 387 -32.46 23.14 10.06
N ASP A 388 -31.14 23.38 9.90
CA ASP A 388 -30.20 22.32 9.53
C ASP A 388 -30.18 21.18 10.56
N ILE A 389 -30.26 21.53 11.85
CA ILE A 389 -30.28 20.55 12.95
C ILE A 389 -31.57 19.72 12.93
N LEU A 390 -32.73 20.33 12.72
CA LEU A 390 -34.00 19.61 12.62
C LEU A 390 -34.02 18.66 11.42
N ASN A 391 -33.56 19.12 10.26
CA ASN A 391 -33.45 18.29 9.05
C ASN A 391 -32.48 17.12 9.26
N ALA A 392 -31.34 17.37 9.92
CA ALA A 392 -30.38 16.33 10.27
C ALA A 392 -30.96 15.30 11.26
N ILE A 393 -31.75 15.74 12.24
CA ILE A 393 -32.43 14.85 13.19
C ILE A 393 -33.40 13.94 12.45
N ASP A 394 -34.21 14.48 11.54
CA ASP A 394 -35.17 13.68 10.78
C ASP A 394 -34.49 12.71 9.82
N THR A 395 -33.36 13.10 9.24
CA THR A 395 -32.51 12.19 8.45
C THR A 395 -31.94 11.06 9.31
N ALA A 396 -31.42 11.36 10.50
CA ALA A 396 -30.87 10.36 11.42
C ALA A 396 -31.93 9.39 11.97
N LYS A 397 -33.18 9.86 12.17
CA LYS A 397 -34.31 9.02 12.59
C LYS A 397 -34.64 7.90 11.62
N ASN A 398 -34.35 8.08 10.34
CA ASN A 398 -34.56 7.04 9.33
C ASN A 398 -33.61 5.84 9.52
N VAL A 399 -32.50 6.03 10.26
CA VAL A 399 -31.54 4.96 10.60
C VAL A 399 -31.81 4.42 12.00
N CYS A 400 -32.00 5.30 12.98
CA CYS A 400 -32.24 4.92 14.37
C CYS A 400 -33.20 5.90 15.04
N ASN A 401 -34.21 5.37 15.74
CA ASN A 401 -35.18 6.17 16.50
C ASN A 401 -34.56 7.03 17.62
N ASP A 402 -33.37 6.65 18.08
CA ASP A 402 -32.62 7.41 19.07
C ASP A 402 -31.54 8.21 18.34
N VAL A 403 -31.63 9.54 18.44
CA VAL A 403 -30.71 10.49 17.80
C VAL A 403 -29.98 11.28 18.87
N ILE A 404 -28.68 11.44 18.69
CA ILE A 404 -27.80 12.19 19.58
C ILE A 404 -27.27 13.45 18.89
N ILE A 405 -27.12 14.49 19.69
CA ILE A 405 -26.56 15.79 19.32
C ILE A 405 -25.29 15.95 20.14
N GLU A 406 -24.17 16.21 19.47
CA GLU A 406 -22.88 16.48 20.10
C GLU A 406 -22.37 17.85 19.68
N HIS A 407 -21.54 18.46 20.51
CA HIS A 407 -20.78 19.63 20.05
C HIS A 407 -19.66 19.20 19.11
N LEU A 408 -19.38 20.02 18.11
CA LEU A 408 -18.30 19.75 17.16
C LEU A 408 -16.95 20.03 17.82
N ILE A 409 -16.08 19.02 17.83
CA ILE A 409 -14.65 19.18 18.16
C ILE A 409 -13.89 19.48 16.87
N GLU A 410 -13.00 20.46 16.90
CA GLU A 410 -12.09 20.77 15.80
C GLU A 410 -10.77 20.00 15.97
N GLY A 411 -10.29 19.38 14.90
CA GLY A 411 -9.02 18.66 14.89
C GLY A 411 -8.91 17.65 13.76
N GLU A 412 -7.83 16.89 13.77
CA GLU A 412 -7.59 15.77 12.86
C GLU A 412 -8.37 14.54 13.33
N ASP A 413 -8.91 13.78 12.37
CA ASP A 413 -9.58 12.50 12.62
C ASP A 413 -8.52 11.39 12.74
N VAL A 414 -8.34 10.85 13.95
CA VAL A 414 -7.31 9.87 14.27
C VAL A 414 -7.96 8.53 14.63
N ARG A 415 -7.65 7.49 13.86
CA ARG A 415 -8.02 6.09 14.13
C ARG A 415 -6.89 5.42 14.92
N ILE A 416 -7.19 4.87 16.08
CA ILE A 416 -6.29 4.02 16.86
C ILE A 416 -6.84 2.59 16.86
N VAL A 417 -6.08 1.66 16.28
CA VAL A 417 -6.37 0.22 16.35
C VAL A 417 -5.67 -0.36 17.56
N VAL A 418 -6.47 -0.85 18.51
CA VAL A 418 -6.00 -1.54 19.71
C VAL A 418 -6.22 -3.03 19.53
N VAL A 419 -5.18 -3.83 19.75
CA VAL A 419 -5.22 -5.30 19.75
C VAL A 419 -4.60 -5.79 21.04
N ASN A 420 -5.27 -6.70 21.74
CA ASN A 420 -4.83 -7.20 23.04
C ASN A 420 -4.55 -6.08 24.07
N TYR A 421 -5.37 -5.02 24.04
CA TYR A 421 -5.18 -3.81 24.87
C TYR A 421 -3.87 -3.04 24.64
N GLU A 422 -3.22 -3.25 23.50
CA GLU A 422 -2.06 -2.48 23.05
C GLU A 422 -2.38 -1.71 21.77
N PRO A 423 -2.02 -0.42 21.65
CA PRO A 423 -2.17 0.34 20.41
C PRO A 423 -1.17 -0.19 19.38
N VAL A 424 -1.69 -0.82 18.31
CA VAL A 424 -0.85 -1.43 17.26
C VAL A 424 -0.66 -0.52 16.07
N ALA A 425 -1.67 0.31 15.75
CA ALA A 425 -1.58 1.27 14.66
C ALA A 425 -2.37 2.53 15.00
N VAL A 426 -1.82 3.68 14.61
CA VAL A 426 -2.48 4.98 14.72
C VAL A 426 -2.36 5.71 13.40
N ALA A 427 -3.48 6.14 12.84
CA ALA A 427 -3.48 6.80 11.56
C ALA A 427 -4.41 8.02 11.53
N VAL A 428 -3.95 9.09 10.89
CA VAL A 428 -4.79 10.25 10.55
C VAL A 428 -5.57 9.91 9.29
N ARG A 429 -6.89 10.03 9.39
CA ARG A 429 -7.80 9.95 8.26
C ARG A 429 -8.00 11.36 7.71
N LYS A 430 -7.63 11.59 6.46
CA LYS A 430 -7.86 12.86 5.78
C LYS A 430 -9.08 12.79 4.87
N PRO A 431 -9.93 13.84 4.90
CA PRO A 431 -11.08 13.92 4.01
C PRO A 431 -10.65 13.97 2.54
N PRO A 432 -11.49 13.49 1.61
CA PRO A 432 -11.21 13.57 0.19
C PRO A 432 -11.06 15.01 -0.26
N MET A 433 -9.96 15.28 -0.96
CA MET A 433 -9.60 16.62 -1.42
C MET A 433 -9.13 16.58 -2.87
N ILE A 434 -9.71 17.46 -3.69
CA ILE A 434 -9.31 17.64 -5.08
C ILE A 434 -8.44 18.90 -5.20
N THR A 435 -7.54 18.90 -6.19
CA THR A 435 -6.68 20.06 -6.51
C THR A 435 -7.05 20.58 -7.90
N GLY A 436 -7.33 21.87 -7.98
CA GLY A 436 -7.72 22.54 -9.20
C GLY A 436 -6.58 22.61 -10.22
N THR A 437 -6.97 22.60 -11.49
CA THR A 437 -6.04 22.63 -12.61
C THR A 437 -6.19 23.89 -13.46
N GLY A 438 -7.18 24.75 -13.13
CA GLY A 438 -7.56 25.91 -13.93
C GLY A 438 -8.26 25.59 -15.25
N MET A 439 -8.47 24.30 -15.58
CA MET A 439 -9.07 23.87 -16.85
C MET A 439 -10.23 22.88 -16.69
N HIS A 440 -10.27 22.12 -15.60
CA HIS A 440 -11.25 21.06 -15.39
C HIS A 440 -12.32 21.47 -14.39
N ARG A 441 -13.54 20.99 -14.59
CA ARG A 441 -14.65 21.18 -13.66
C ARG A 441 -14.45 20.37 -12.37
N VAL A 442 -15.08 20.80 -11.29
CA VAL A 442 -15.12 20.05 -10.01
C VAL A 442 -15.58 18.60 -10.23
N SER A 443 -16.64 18.38 -11.02
CA SER A 443 -17.14 17.05 -11.38
C SER A 443 -16.08 16.16 -12.06
N GLU A 444 -15.30 16.71 -12.98
CA GLU A 444 -14.24 15.99 -13.70
C GLU A 444 -13.05 15.68 -12.80
N LEU A 445 -12.70 16.60 -11.90
CA LEU A 445 -11.66 16.40 -10.91
C LEU A 445 -12.04 15.30 -9.92
N ILE A 446 -13.30 15.24 -9.47
CA ILE A 446 -13.82 14.14 -8.64
C ILE A 446 -13.77 12.81 -9.41
N ALA A 447 -14.17 12.79 -10.68
CA ALA A 447 -14.10 11.57 -11.49
C ALA A 447 -12.66 11.06 -11.65
N LYS A 448 -11.69 11.97 -11.86
CA LYS A 448 -10.25 11.63 -11.91
C LYS A 448 -9.74 11.15 -10.55
N TYR A 449 -10.14 11.80 -9.46
CA TYR A 449 -9.83 11.40 -8.11
C TYR A 449 -10.32 9.97 -7.82
N ASN A 450 -11.60 9.71 -8.09
CA ASN A 450 -12.23 8.39 -7.90
C ASN A 450 -11.55 7.30 -8.72
N ARG A 451 -11.18 7.58 -9.98
CA ARG A 451 -10.44 6.59 -10.80
C ARG A 451 -9.13 6.18 -10.15
N ARG A 452 -8.37 7.15 -9.62
CA ARG A 452 -7.11 6.90 -8.91
C ARG A 452 -7.33 6.16 -7.60
N ARG A 453 -8.32 6.57 -6.80
CA ARG A 453 -8.64 5.93 -5.51
C ARG A 453 -9.09 4.49 -5.68
N LYS A 454 -10.00 4.22 -6.63
CA LYS A 454 -10.40 2.84 -6.96
C LYS A 454 -9.22 1.97 -7.39
N ALA A 455 -8.28 2.51 -8.18
CA ALA A 455 -7.07 1.76 -8.54
C ALA A 455 -6.18 1.49 -7.32
N ALA A 456 -6.04 2.45 -6.41
CA ALA A 456 -5.19 2.32 -5.22
C ALA A 456 -5.78 1.40 -4.13
N THR A 457 -7.11 1.28 -4.04
CA THR A 457 -7.80 0.51 -2.98
C THR A 457 -8.56 -0.69 -3.54
N CYS A 458 -8.17 -1.23 -4.70
CA CYS A 458 -8.86 -2.35 -5.36
C CYS A 458 -10.39 -2.16 -5.51
N GLY A 459 -10.83 -0.92 -5.71
CA GLY A 459 -12.22 -0.54 -5.94
C GLY A 459 -12.97 0.00 -4.71
N GLU A 460 -12.43 -0.13 -3.50
CA GLU A 460 -13.16 0.18 -2.25
C GLU A 460 -13.45 1.69 -2.02
N SER A 461 -12.57 2.58 -2.48
CA SER A 461 -12.60 4.00 -2.12
C SER A 461 -13.06 4.87 -3.30
N HIS A 462 -14.16 5.60 -3.12
CA HIS A 462 -14.60 6.64 -4.04
C HIS A 462 -15.46 7.69 -3.35
N VAL A 463 -15.40 8.93 -3.82
CA VAL A 463 -16.30 10.01 -3.42
C VAL A 463 -17.63 9.81 -4.17
N PRO A 464 -18.74 9.51 -3.48
CA PRO A 464 -20.06 9.46 -4.14
C PRO A 464 -20.52 10.88 -4.48
N VAL A 465 -21.31 11.03 -5.54
CA VAL A 465 -21.88 12.34 -5.94
C VAL A 465 -23.29 12.45 -5.37
N ASP A 466 -23.38 12.56 -4.05
CA ASP A 466 -24.61 12.66 -3.27
C ASP A 466 -24.86 14.10 -2.78
N ASP A 467 -25.98 14.33 -2.09
CA ASP A 467 -26.35 15.66 -1.61
C ASP A 467 -25.40 16.18 -0.54
N GLU A 468 -24.76 15.30 0.24
CA GLU A 468 -23.74 15.70 1.22
C GLU A 468 -22.47 16.22 0.53
N THR A 469 -22.06 15.58 -0.57
CA THR A 469 -20.93 16.04 -1.38
C THR A 469 -21.23 17.40 -2.01
N LYS A 470 -22.45 17.59 -2.55
CA LYS A 470 -22.89 18.90 -3.06
C LYS A 470 -22.93 19.96 -1.96
N ARG A 471 -23.44 19.62 -0.76
CA ARG A 471 -23.49 20.52 0.40
C ARG A 471 -22.10 20.97 0.81
N CYS A 472 -21.14 20.04 0.91
CA CYS A 472 -19.75 20.34 1.26
C CYS A 472 -19.06 21.27 0.25
N ILE A 473 -19.30 21.03 -1.04
CA ILE A 473 -18.78 21.87 -2.13
C ILE A 473 -19.43 23.26 -2.07
N GLY A 474 -20.75 23.34 -1.86
CA GLY A 474 -21.49 24.59 -1.70
C GLY A 474 -21.04 25.43 -0.50
N LEU A 475 -20.71 24.80 0.64
CA LEU A 475 -20.13 25.49 1.81
C LEU A 475 -18.78 26.16 1.51
N SER A 476 -18.06 25.69 0.49
CA SER A 476 -16.80 26.27 0.05
C SER A 476 -16.99 27.34 -1.05
N GLY A 477 -18.23 27.67 -1.39
CA GLY A 477 -18.58 28.67 -2.42
C GLY A 477 -18.51 28.16 -3.85
N TYR A 478 -18.53 26.83 -4.06
CA TYR A 478 -18.43 26.21 -5.39
C TYR A 478 -19.69 25.43 -5.76
N VAL A 479 -19.84 25.16 -7.06
CA VAL A 479 -20.76 24.16 -7.61
C VAL A 479 -20.03 23.15 -8.49
N MET A 480 -20.69 22.04 -8.83
CA MET A 480 -20.08 20.92 -9.56
C MET A 480 -19.52 21.29 -10.95
N ASP A 481 -20.10 22.33 -11.57
CA ASP A 481 -19.73 22.78 -12.91
C ASP A 481 -18.67 23.88 -12.92
N ASP A 482 -18.25 24.36 -11.75
CA ASP A 482 -17.20 25.37 -11.65
C ASP A 482 -15.83 24.80 -12.06
N ILE A 483 -15.03 25.63 -12.72
CA ILE A 483 -13.62 25.34 -12.99
C ILE A 483 -12.80 25.76 -11.77
N LEU A 484 -12.25 24.78 -11.06
CA LEU A 484 -11.44 25.03 -9.87
C LEU A 484 -10.09 25.62 -10.27
N GLU A 485 -9.74 26.77 -9.66
CA GLU A 485 -8.53 27.52 -9.97
C GLU A 485 -7.28 26.65 -9.80
N ASN A 486 -6.25 26.90 -10.63
CA ASN A 486 -5.04 26.09 -10.61
C ASN A 486 -4.40 26.08 -9.21
N GLN A 487 -4.04 24.89 -8.72
CA GLN A 487 -3.48 24.62 -7.38
C GLN A 487 -4.42 24.88 -6.19
N LYS A 488 -5.68 25.31 -6.41
CA LYS A 488 -6.62 25.48 -5.32
C LYS A 488 -7.11 24.13 -4.81
N LYS A 489 -7.04 23.92 -3.49
CA LYS A 489 -7.49 22.70 -2.84
C LYS A 489 -8.95 22.85 -2.43
N LEU A 490 -9.78 21.86 -2.76
CA LEU A 490 -11.20 21.82 -2.38
C LEU A 490 -11.49 20.49 -1.68
N ILE A 491 -11.94 20.56 -0.43
CA ILE A 491 -12.42 19.42 0.34
C ILE A 491 -13.83 19.10 -0.14
N VAL A 492 -14.04 17.90 -0.68
CA VAL A 492 -15.34 17.52 -1.28
C VAL A 492 -16.27 16.81 -0.32
N ARG A 493 -15.75 16.28 0.80
CA ARG A 493 -16.54 15.80 1.95
C ARG A 493 -15.84 16.12 3.25
N LYS A 494 -16.59 16.37 4.33
CA LYS A 494 -16.02 16.63 5.66
C LYS A 494 -15.64 15.36 6.44
N THR A 495 -16.29 14.23 6.14
CA THR A 495 -15.95 12.94 6.76
C THR A 495 -14.71 12.34 6.09
N ALA A 496 -13.82 11.76 6.91
CA ALA A 496 -12.55 11.19 6.44
C ALA A 496 -12.60 9.66 6.22
N ASN A 497 -13.79 9.11 5.99
CA ASN A 497 -13.94 7.67 5.81
C ASN A 497 -13.25 7.19 4.52
N LEU A 498 -12.55 6.06 4.60
CA LEU A 498 -11.84 5.48 3.46
C LEU A 498 -12.79 5.17 2.30
N HIS A 499 -13.97 4.60 2.59
CA HIS A 499 -14.96 4.22 1.57
C HIS A 499 -15.52 5.42 0.80
N THR A 500 -15.64 6.60 1.42
CA THR A 500 -16.08 7.84 0.76
C THR A 500 -14.94 8.65 0.14
N GLY A 501 -13.79 8.02 -0.10
CA GLY A 501 -12.66 8.63 -0.81
C GLY A 501 -11.58 9.21 0.09
N GLY A 502 -11.65 9.07 1.42
CA GLY A 502 -10.60 9.52 2.34
C GLY A 502 -9.26 8.83 2.12
N THR A 503 -8.20 9.39 2.70
CA THR A 503 -6.85 8.80 2.76
C THR A 503 -6.45 8.54 4.21
N ILE A 504 -5.57 7.55 4.42
CA ILE A 504 -5.10 7.14 5.75
C ILE A 504 -3.59 7.38 5.77
N HIS A 505 -3.09 8.06 6.79
CA HIS A 505 -1.66 8.35 6.97
C HIS A 505 -1.21 7.82 8.32
N ASP A 506 -0.25 6.89 8.35
CA ASP A 506 0.30 6.36 9.59
C ASP A 506 1.02 7.48 10.38
N ILE A 507 0.70 7.54 11.67
CA ILE A 507 1.32 8.48 12.63
C ILE A 507 1.67 7.77 13.94
N THR A 508 1.75 6.43 13.91
CA THR A 508 1.94 5.57 15.08
C THR A 508 3.11 6.02 15.96
N ASP A 509 4.23 6.44 15.38
CA ASP A 509 5.42 6.85 16.14
C ASP A 509 5.41 8.32 16.57
N THR A 510 4.51 9.14 16.00
CA THR A 510 4.49 10.60 16.20
C THR A 510 3.37 11.09 17.12
N ILE A 511 2.34 10.29 17.34
CA ILE A 511 1.21 10.63 18.21
C ILE A 511 1.64 10.71 19.68
N HIS A 512 1.12 11.71 20.40
CA HIS A 512 1.46 11.93 21.80
C HIS A 512 1.07 10.71 22.68
N PRO A 513 1.96 10.25 23.60
CA PRO A 513 1.73 9.05 24.42
C PRO A 513 0.43 9.05 25.24
N VAL A 514 0.02 10.21 25.77
CA VAL A 514 -1.25 10.35 26.53
C VAL A 514 -2.47 9.91 25.70
N ILE A 515 -2.45 10.11 24.38
CA ILE A 515 -3.55 9.70 23.50
C ILE A 515 -3.54 8.18 23.31
N LYS A 516 -2.35 7.55 23.22
CA LYS A 516 -2.20 6.08 23.23
C LYS A 516 -2.70 5.48 24.54
N ASP A 517 -2.34 6.08 25.67
CA ASP A 517 -2.80 5.63 26.99
C ASP A 517 -4.32 5.76 27.13
N ALA A 518 -4.90 6.85 26.63
CA ALA A 518 -6.35 7.02 26.58
C ALA A 518 -7.05 5.92 25.77
N ALA A 519 -6.44 5.48 24.66
CA ALA A 519 -6.96 4.36 23.86
C ALA A 519 -6.91 3.03 24.62
N ILE A 520 -5.84 2.77 25.38
CA ILE A 520 -5.72 1.58 26.24
C ILE A 520 -6.79 1.59 27.33
N VAL A 521 -6.96 2.72 28.02
CA VAL A 521 -7.99 2.89 29.06
C VAL A 521 -9.38 2.71 28.47
N ALA A 522 -9.65 3.25 27.29
CA ALA A 522 -10.93 3.09 26.58
C ALA A 522 -11.23 1.64 26.24
N ALA A 523 -10.28 0.92 25.62
CA ALA A 523 -10.44 -0.49 25.28
C ALA A 523 -10.72 -1.35 26.53
N LYS A 524 -9.96 -1.13 27.62
CA LYS A 524 -10.18 -1.81 28.92
C LYS A 524 -11.53 -1.47 29.55
N ALA A 525 -11.96 -0.22 29.45
CA ALA A 525 -13.26 0.21 29.98
C ALA A 525 -14.44 -0.44 29.23
N LEU A 526 -14.28 -0.65 27.93
CA LEU A 526 -15.27 -1.32 27.09
C LEU A 526 -15.17 -2.86 27.19
N GLU A 527 -14.11 -3.40 27.78
CA GLU A 527 -13.80 -4.85 27.88
C GLU A 527 -13.70 -5.51 26.50
N ILE A 528 -13.10 -4.80 25.54
CA ILE A 528 -12.96 -5.28 24.17
C ILE A 528 -11.48 -5.49 23.82
N PRO A 529 -11.06 -6.71 23.43
CA PRO A 529 -9.65 -6.98 23.15
C PRO A 529 -9.18 -6.40 21.81
N VAL A 530 -10.08 -6.21 20.84
CA VAL A 530 -9.78 -5.66 19.51
C VAL A 530 -10.79 -4.57 19.17
N VAL A 531 -10.33 -3.33 19.03
CA VAL A 531 -11.21 -2.19 18.79
C VAL A 531 -10.52 -1.11 17.95
N GLY A 532 -11.28 -0.50 17.06
CA GLY A 532 -10.89 0.72 16.36
C GLY A 532 -11.52 1.91 17.04
N LEU A 533 -10.72 2.70 17.75
CA LEU A 533 -11.17 3.91 18.42
C LEU A 533 -10.94 5.12 17.51
N ASP A 534 -11.97 5.95 17.37
CA ASP A 534 -11.91 7.19 16.61
C ASP A 534 -11.79 8.38 17.54
N PHE A 535 -10.76 9.19 17.32
CA PHE A 535 -10.43 10.37 18.08
C PHE A 535 -10.51 11.60 17.18
N ILE A 536 -10.89 12.76 17.74
CA ILE A 536 -10.56 14.06 17.17
C ILE A 536 -9.42 14.65 18.00
N VAL A 537 -8.34 15.01 17.33
CA VAL A 537 -7.11 15.48 17.96
C VAL A 537 -6.74 16.84 17.35
N PRO A 538 -6.88 17.96 18.09
CA PRO A 538 -6.54 19.28 17.59
C PRO A 538 -5.07 19.39 17.14
N ASP A 539 -4.17 18.72 17.86
CA ASP A 539 -2.75 18.68 17.56
C ASP A 539 -2.18 17.32 18.03
N ILE A 540 -1.70 16.51 17.09
CA ILE A 540 -1.22 15.15 17.36
C ILE A 540 0.00 15.09 18.28
N GLN A 541 0.71 16.21 18.44
CA GLN A 541 1.87 16.34 19.34
C GLN A 541 1.49 16.82 20.74
N LYS A 542 0.21 17.11 21.01
CA LYS A 542 -0.28 17.61 22.30
C LYS A 542 -1.18 16.58 22.99
N ILE A 543 -1.58 16.92 24.22
CA ILE A 543 -2.37 16.06 25.08
C ILE A 543 -3.87 16.13 24.82
N ASP A 544 -4.34 17.14 24.07
CA ASP A 544 -5.77 17.37 23.86
C ASP A 544 -6.34 16.37 22.84
N TYR A 545 -7.43 15.72 23.20
CA TYR A 545 -8.14 14.77 22.32
C TYR A 545 -9.61 14.67 22.73
N ALA A 546 -10.46 14.12 21.87
CA ALA A 546 -11.80 13.67 22.24
C ALA A 546 -12.11 12.33 21.55
N ILE A 547 -12.59 11.34 22.29
CA ILE A 547 -13.01 10.04 21.74
C ILE A 547 -14.43 10.18 21.19
N ILE A 548 -14.61 9.83 19.91
CA ILE A 548 -15.87 9.98 19.18
C ILE A 548 -16.64 8.67 19.08
N GLU A 549 -15.94 7.56 18.86
CA GLU A 549 -16.54 6.26 18.56
C GLU A 549 -15.58 5.11 18.90
N ALA A 550 -16.15 3.94 19.19
CA ALA A 550 -15.45 2.67 19.34
C ALA A 550 -16.08 1.65 18.38
N ASN A 551 -15.28 1.01 17.54
CA ASN A 551 -15.74 0.03 16.55
C ASN A 551 -15.23 -1.37 16.94
N GLU A 552 -16.14 -2.31 17.15
CA GLU A 552 -15.85 -3.69 17.58
C GLU A 552 -15.27 -4.58 16.48
N ARG A 553 -15.46 -4.19 15.22
CA ARG A 553 -14.88 -4.87 14.05
C ARG A 553 -14.02 -3.88 13.24
N PRO A 554 -12.84 -3.46 13.75
CA PRO A 554 -11.97 -2.56 13.01
C PRO A 554 -11.35 -3.26 11.79
N GLY A 555 -11.31 -2.55 10.66
CA GLY A 555 -10.49 -2.98 9.53
C GLY A 555 -9.01 -3.02 9.94
N LEU A 556 -8.35 -4.16 9.74
CA LEU A 556 -6.92 -4.31 10.02
C LEU A 556 -6.04 -3.97 8.81
N ALA A 557 -6.62 -3.86 7.62
CA ALA A 557 -5.91 -3.47 6.39
C ALA A 557 -5.73 -1.93 6.29
N ASN A 558 -4.86 -1.46 5.39
CA ASN A 558 -4.58 -0.05 5.12
C ASN A 558 -3.90 0.72 6.28
N HIS A 559 -3.22 -0.01 7.18
CA HIS A 559 -2.46 0.52 8.31
C HIS A 559 -0.95 0.29 8.14
N GLU A 560 -0.46 0.03 6.92
CA GLU A 560 0.96 -0.10 6.65
C GLU A 560 1.74 1.16 7.11
N PRO A 561 2.94 1.00 7.69
CA PRO A 561 3.73 -0.22 7.82
C PRO A 561 3.39 -1.13 9.02
N GLN A 562 2.37 -0.78 9.82
CA GLN A 562 2.13 -1.43 11.11
C GLN A 562 1.61 -2.87 10.98
N PRO A 563 2.09 -3.82 11.82
CA PRO A 563 1.82 -5.25 11.68
C PRO A 563 0.49 -5.68 12.33
N THR A 564 -0.62 -5.02 11.98
CA THR A 564 -1.96 -5.24 12.58
C THR A 564 -2.42 -6.70 12.55
N ALA A 565 -2.38 -7.34 11.36
CA ALA A 565 -2.76 -8.75 11.22
C ALA A 565 -1.82 -9.69 12.00
N LYS A 566 -0.51 -9.37 12.02
CA LYS A 566 0.48 -10.13 12.80
C LYS A 566 0.18 -10.06 14.30
N ARG A 567 -0.07 -8.88 14.85
CA ARG A 567 -0.45 -8.71 16.26
C ARG A 567 -1.78 -9.37 16.60
N PHE A 568 -2.72 -9.35 15.67
CA PHE A 568 -4.00 -10.05 15.82
C PHE A 568 -3.81 -11.58 15.91
N ILE A 569 -3.00 -12.17 15.03
CA ILE A 569 -2.67 -13.60 15.12
C ILE A 569 -1.82 -13.91 16.36
N ASP A 570 -0.91 -13.02 16.78
CA ASP A 570 -0.15 -13.17 18.04
C ASP A 570 -1.10 -13.29 19.25
N MET A 571 -2.14 -12.45 19.31
CA MET A 571 -3.17 -12.49 20.36
C MET A 571 -3.96 -13.81 20.35
N LEU A 572 -4.34 -14.29 19.17
CA LEU A 572 -5.14 -15.50 19.04
C LEU A 572 -4.34 -16.77 19.30
N PHE A 573 -3.11 -16.85 18.79
CA PHE A 573 -2.26 -18.03 18.82
C PHE A 573 -0.82 -17.66 19.19
N PRO A 574 -0.54 -17.34 20.46
CA PRO A 574 0.80 -16.90 20.89
C PRO A 574 1.87 -17.98 20.68
N GLN A 575 1.49 -19.26 20.64
CA GLN A 575 2.41 -20.37 20.37
C GLN A 575 2.73 -20.57 18.88
N SER A 576 2.02 -19.87 17.97
CA SER A 576 2.35 -19.87 16.53
C SER A 576 3.58 -19.01 16.20
N PHE A 577 4.16 -18.37 17.21
CA PHE A 577 5.32 -17.50 17.09
C PHE A 577 6.55 -18.31 16.68
N SER A 578 7.21 -17.89 15.60
CA SER A 578 8.55 -18.39 15.23
C SER A 578 9.56 -17.34 15.71
N GLU A 579 10.37 -17.64 16.72
CA GLU A 579 11.36 -16.72 17.33
C GLU A 579 12.50 -16.27 16.38
N ASN A 580 12.56 -16.75 15.14
CA ASN A 580 13.71 -16.55 14.25
C ASN A 580 13.84 -15.14 13.60
N SER A 581 13.32 -14.07 14.22
CA SER A 581 13.40 -12.72 13.62
C SER A 581 13.81 -11.58 14.54
N VAL A 582 14.36 -11.85 15.74
CA VAL A 582 14.88 -10.79 16.64
C VAL A 582 16.30 -11.03 17.16
N ASN A 583 16.91 -12.18 16.92
CA ASN A 583 18.34 -12.37 17.20
C ASN A 583 18.99 -13.08 16.02
N LEU A 584 19.50 -12.30 15.05
CA LEU A 584 20.68 -12.61 14.23
C LEU A 584 21.14 -11.36 13.49
#